data_AF-X1NZ67-F1
#
_entry.id   AF-X1NZ67-F1
#
_cell.length_a   1.000
_cell.length_b   1.000
_cell.length_c   1.000
_cell.angle_alpha   90.00
_cell.angle_beta   90.00
_cell.angle_gamma   90.00
#
_symmetry.space_group_name_H-M   'P 1'
#
loop_
_entity.id
_entity.type
_entity.pdbx_description
1 polymer ?
#
loop_
_entity_poly.entity_id
_entity_poly.type
_entity_poly.pdbx_seq_one_letter_code
_entity_poly.pdbx_strand_id
1 'polypeptide(L)'
;LVVNKLVNYGREIDINSGFDVRFFEEKHKKLYSRLRLQYWRFAFDTMEVEPDVRRVAAMMRANGLDRHRVTFYCLIGFPGTTPEECFYRLNTIRELGMNPYPMRFWPLNSLKRDYVAKGWTEDLLYRMTMYYQTPYIWMSDTFENFRCSKKVLEVPPTQVALLE
;
A
#
# COMPACT_ATOMS: atom_id res chain seq x y z
N LEU A 1 20.07 13.62 -16.77
CA LEU A 1 19.14 13.03 -15.77
C LEU A 1 17.70 13.42 -16.10
N VAL A 2 16.75 12.50 -15.93
CA VAL A 2 15.31 12.74 -16.18
C VAL A 2 14.77 13.95 -15.38
N VAL A 3 15.26 14.14 -14.16
CA VAL A 3 14.91 15.27 -13.28
C VAL A 3 15.15 16.63 -13.96
N ASN A 4 16.26 16.78 -14.71
CA ASN A 4 16.55 18.04 -15.39
C ASN A 4 15.55 18.34 -16.53
N LYS A 5 14.94 17.32 -17.11
CA LYS A 5 13.90 17.48 -18.15
C LYS A 5 12.54 17.86 -17.54
N LEU A 6 12.30 17.50 -16.28
CA LEU A 6 11.00 17.65 -15.62
C LEU A 6 10.91 18.81 -14.64
N VAL A 7 12.03 19.46 -14.29
CA VAL A 7 12.05 20.56 -13.32
C VAL A 7 11.13 21.73 -13.71
N ASN A 8 10.97 21.98 -15.01
CA ASN A 8 10.13 23.06 -15.55
C ASN A 8 8.74 22.58 -16.02
N TYR A 9 8.32 21.36 -15.65
CA TYR A 9 7.03 20.79 -16.06
C TYR A 9 5.81 21.58 -15.54
N GLY A 10 5.99 22.39 -14.48
CA GLY A 10 4.98 23.33 -13.97
C GLY A 10 3.79 22.70 -13.22
N ARG A 11 3.65 21.38 -13.26
CA ARG A 11 2.58 20.61 -12.59
C ARG A 11 3.15 19.62 -11.58
N GLU A 12 2.26 19.01 -10.81
CA GLU A 12 2.62 17.91 -9.92
C GLU A 12 3.09 16.70 -10.72
N ILE A 13 4.12 16.05 -10.18
CA ILE A 13 4.69 14.84 -10.75
C ILE A 13 4.41 13.71 -9.78
N ASP A 14 3.81 12.65 -10.31
CA ASP A 14 3.58 11.40 -9.59
C ASP A 14 4.53 10.32 -10.14
N ILE A 15 5.50 9.92 -9.31
CA ILE A 15 6.38 8.77 -9.58
C ILE A 15 5.77 7.55 -8.90
N ASN A 16 4.84 6.89 -9.60
CA ASN A 16 4.06 5.79 -9.05
C ASN A 16 4.84 4.47 -8.91
N SER A 17 5.96 4.31 -9.64
CA SER A 17 6.80 3.09 -9.56
C SER A 17 7.56 2.94 -8.24
N GLY A 18 7.61 4.00 -7.42
CA GLY A 18 8.35 4.01 -6.16
C GLY A 18 9.87 4.12 -6.32
N PHE A 19 10.53 4.39 -5.19
CA PHE A 19 11.98 4.40 -5.05
C PHE A 19 12.43 3.15 -4.28
N ASP A 20 13.61 2.64 -4.64
CA ASP A 20 14.21 1.49 -3.95
C ASP A 20 14.86 1.93 -2.64
N VAL A 21 14.34 1.44 -1.50
CA VAL A 21 14.81 1.79 -0.16
C VAL A 21 16.28 1.46 0.05
N ARG A 22 16.79 0.40 -0.58
CA ARG A 22 18.17 -0.09 -0.42
C ARG A 22 19.20 0.93 -0.90
N PHE A 23 18.84 1.69 -1.95
CA PHE A 23 19.71 2.68 -2.57
C PHE A 23 19.30 4.11 -2.26
N PHE A 24 18.11 4.34 -1.70
CA PHE A 24 17.62 5.69 -1.45
C PHE A 24 18.43 6.36 -0.34
N GLU A 25 18.94 7.56 -0.61
CA GLU A 25 19.85 8.30 0.27
C GLU A 25 19.46 9.79 0.23
N GLU A 26 20.03 10.59 1.13
CA GLU A 26 19.76 12.04 1.20
C GLU A 26 20.08 12.76 -0.12
N LYS A 27 21.12 12.33 -0.85
CA LYS A 27 21.46 12.85 -2.18
C LYS A 27 20.33 12.63 -3.19
N HIS A 28 19.63 11.49 -3.12
CA HIS A 28 18.48 11.18 -3.95
C HIS A 28 17.29 12.05 -3.56
N LYS A 29 16.99 12.16 -2.26
CA LYS A 29 15.93 13.06 -1.77
C LYS A 29 16.15 14.50 -2.23
N LYS A 30 17.37 15.03 -2.09
CA LYS A 30 17.74 16.39 -2.55
C LYS A 30 17.57 16.55 -4.05
N LEU A 31 18.00 15.57 -4.85
CA LEU A 31 17.83 15.59 -6.30
C LEU A 31 16.35 15.63 -6.70
N TYR A 32 15.53 14.73 -6.15
CA TYR A 32 14.11 14.61 -6.52
C TYR A 32 13.22 15.70 -5.92
N SER A 33 13.65 16.35 -4.83
CA SER A 33 12.96 17.52 -4.26
C SER A 33 12.99 18.76 -5.17
N ARG A 34 13.77 18.73 -6.26
CA ARG A 34 13.70 19.72 -7.34
C ARG A 34 12.42 19.60 -8.17
N LEU A 35 11.73 18.47 -8.07
CA LEU A 35 10.44 18.23 -8.71
C LEU A 35 9.31 18.54 -7.74
N ARG A 36 8.16 18.97 -8.27
CA ARG A 36 6.93 19.13 -7.51
C ARG A 36 6.26 17.76 -7.31
N LEU A 37 6.86 16.92 -6.47
CA LEU A 37 6.32 15.59 -6.19
C LEU A 37 5.06 15.67 -5.32
N GLN A 38 4.02 14.94 -5.72
CA GLN A 38 2.80 14.81 -4.91
C GLN A 38 3.03 13.88 -3.72
N TYR A 39 3.64 12.71 -3.97
CA TYR A 39 3.97 11.72 -2.96
C TYR A 39 5.34 11.09 -3.20
N TRP A 40 5.96 10.65 -2.11
CA TRP A 40 7.10 9.74 -2.10
C TRP A 40 6.58 8.31 -1.90
N ARG A 41 7.00 7.40 -2.76
CA ARG A 41 6.58 6.00 -2.71
C ARG A 41 7.78 5.09 -2.59
N PHE A 42 7.66 4.09 -1.75
CA PHE A 42 8.68 3.08 -1.49
C PHE A 42 8.02 1.70 -1.44
N ALA A 43 8.82 0.64 -1.32
CA ALA A 43 8.33 -0.71 -1.11
C ALA A 43 8.94 -1.32 0.15
N PHE A 44 8.16 -2.14 0.84
CA PHE A 44 8.60 -3.03 1.92
C PHE A 44 8.01 -4.42 1.63
N ASP A 45 8.60 -5.11 0.65
CA ASP A 45 8.06 -6.37 0.13
C ASP A 45 8.69 -7.62 0.76
N THR A 46 9.86 -7.49 1.38
CA THR A 46 10.57 -8.59 2.02
C THR A 46 11.21 -8.13 3.33
N MET A 47 11.45 -9.05 4.26
CA MET A 47 11.98 -8.72 5.59
C MET A 47 13.43 -8.25 5.55
N GLU A 48 14.22 -8.67 4.57
CA GLU A 48 15.64 -8.33 4.43
C GLU A 48 15.86 -6.82 4.25
N VAL A 49 14.88 -6.10 3.69
CA VAL A 49 14.98 -4.65 3.46
C VAL A 49 14.46 -3.80 4.61
N GLU A 50 14.00 -4.40 5.71
CA GLU A 50 13.47 -3.66 6.86
C GLU A 50 14.45 -2.60 7.42
N PRO A 51 15.77 -2.88 7.58
CA PRO A 51 16.70 -1.86 8.04
C PRO A 51 16.72 -0.62 7.14
N ASP A 52 16.63 -0.82 5.83
CA ASP A 52 16.56 0.26 4.85
C ASP A 52 15.23 1.01 4.90
N VAL A 53 14.12 0.31 5.09
CA VAL A 53 12.80 0.92 5.30
C VAL A 53 12.82 1.85 6.52
N ARG A 54 13.34 1.38 7.65
CA ARG A 54 13.45 2.18 8.88
C ARG A 54 14.35 3.40 8.68
N ARG A 55 15.49 3.23 8.01
CA ARG A 55 16.42 4.32 7.67
C ARG A 55 15.76 5.38 6.78
N VAL A 56 15.06 4.97 5.72
CA VAL A 56 14.37 5.87 4.80
C VAL A 56 13.19 6.57 5.50
N ALA A 57 12.40 5.87 6.31
CA ALA A 57 11.30 6.47 7.05
C ALA A 57 11.81 7.53 8.05
N ALA A 58 12.91 7.25 8.77
CA ALA A 58 13.54 8.22 9.65
C ALA A 58 14.05 9.45 8.89
N MET A 59 14.72 9.26 7.75
CA MET A 59 15.16 10.35 6.87
C MET A 59 14.00 11.22 6.39
N MET A 60 12.89 10.61 5.96
CA MET A 60 11.70 11.33 5.50
C MET A 60 11.06 12.13 6.65
N ARG A 61 10.93 11.53 7.83
CA ARG A 61 10.39 12.20 9.01
C ARG A 61 11.25 13.38 9.45
N ALA A 62 12.58 13.23 9.45
CA ALA A 62 13.52 14.31 9.75
C ALA A 62 13.39 15.50 8.79
N ASN A 63 12.85 15.27 7.59
CA ASN A 63 12.54 16.28 6.59
C ASN A 63 11.09 16.79 6.64
N GLY A 64 10.35 16.51 7.73
CA GLY A 64 8.98 16.98 7.93
C GLY A 64 7.92 16.26 7.09
N LEU A 65 8.25 15.06 6.57
CA LEU A 65 7.32 14.27 5.77
C LEU A 65 6.73 13.13 6.60
N ASP A 66 5.45 12.86 6.39
CA ASP A 66 4.68 11.85 7.12
C ASP A 66 3.78 11.03 6.17
N ARG A 67 2.83 10.27 6.74
CA ARG A 67 1.84 9.48 6.00
C ARG A 67 1.08 10.24 4.91
N HIS A 68 0.90 11.56 5.01
CA HIS A 68 0.21 12.32 3.97
C HIS A 68 1.06 12.51 2.71
N ARG A 69 2.38 12.29 2.81
CA ARG A 69 3.35 12.53 1.73
C ARG A 69 4.18 11.30 1.40
N VAL A 70 4.23 10.30 2.27
CA VAL A 70 5.10 9.12 2.14
C VAL A 70 4.28 7.85 2.27
N THR A 71 4.26 7.05 1.20
CA THR A 71 3.58 5.77 1.14
C THR A 71 4.58 4.64 0.93
N PHE A 72 4.41 3.55 1.66
CA PHE A 72 5.13 2.30 1.43
C PHE A 72 4.15 1.26 0.90
N TYR A 73 4.44 0.77 -0.29
CA TYR A 73 3.82 -0.43 -0.82
C TYR A 73 4.26 -1.66 -0.04
N CYS A 74 3.33 -2.56 0.19
CA CYS A 74 3.58 -3.83 0.85
C CYS A 74 2.83 -4.92 0.09
N LEU A 75 3.56 -5.78 -0.60
CA LEU A 75 2.98 -6.92 -1.31
C LEU A 75 2.40 -7.93 -0.31
N ILE A 76 1.12 -8.24 -0.46
CA ILE A 76 0.36 -9.20 0.35
C ILE A 76 -0.17 -10.34 -0.53
N GLY A 77 -0.38 -11.53 0.06
CA GLY A 77 -0.88 -12.69 -0.68
C GLY A 77 0.11 -13.30 -1.67
N PHE A 78 1.41 -12.98 -1.54
CA PHE A 78 2.45 -13.59 -2.37
C PHE A 78 2.72 -15.04 -1.93
N PRO A 79 2.95 -15.99 -2.86
CA PRO A 79 3.27 -17.38 -2.52
C PRO A 79 4.50 -17.50 -1.62
N GLY A 80 4.35 -18.16 -0.48
CA GLY A 80 5.42 -18.36 0.51
C GLY A 80 5.48 -17.28 1.59
N THR A 81 4.76 -16.17 1.43
CA THR A 81 4.63 -15.14 2.48
C THR A 81 3.42 -15.45 3.37
N THR A 82 3.58 -15.32 4.69
CA THR A 82 2.48 -15.53 5.63
C THR A 82 1.68 -14.24 5.91
N PRO A 83 0.42 -14.34 6.36
CA PRO A 83 -0.33 -13.18 6.81
C PRO A 83 0.35 -12.40 7.93
N GLU A 84 0.98 -13.10 8.89
CA GLU A 84 1.66 -12.50 10.04
C GLU A 84 2.82 -11.62 9.60
N GLU A 85 3.61 -12.07 8.63
CA GLU A 85 4.69 -11.27 8.05
C GLU A 85 4.14 -10.02 7.36
N CYS A 86 3.05 -10.14 6.60
CA CYS A 86 2.41 -8.97 5.97
C CYS A 86 1.88 -7.98 7.00
N PHE A 87 1.21 -8.46 8.05
CA PHE A 87 0.76 -7.62 9.16
C PHE A 87 1.93 -6.92 9.83
N TYR A 88 3.03 -7.64 10.09
CA TYR A 88 4.24 -7.06 10.67
C TYR A 88 4.76 -5.91 9.81
N ARG A 89 4.91 -6.11 8.50
CA ARG A 89 5.40 -5.09 7.57
C ARG A 89 4.47 -3.86 7.54
N LEU A 90 3.16 -4.08 7.43
CA LEU A 90 2.15 -3.02 7.40
C LEU A 90 2.09 -2.22 8.72
N ASN A 91 2.13 -2.90 9.87
CA ASN A 91 2.15 -2.27 11.18
C ASN A 91 3.45 -1.50 11.42
N THR A 92 4.58 -2.04 10.99
CA THR A 92 5.88 -1.36 11.05
C THR A 92 5.82 -0.02 10.31
N ILE A 93 5.28 0.01 9.10
CA ILE A 93 5.12 1.27 8.33
C ILE A 93 4.24 2.28 9.09
N ARG A 94 3.12 1.81 9.67
CA ARG A 94 2.20 2.64 10.47
C ARG A 94 2.90 3.24 11.69
N GLU A 95 3.64 2.43 12.44
CA GLU A 95 4.39 2.85 13.64
C GLU A 95 5.51 3.84 13.28
N LEU A 96 6.13 3.66 12.11
CA LEU A 96 7.05 4.63 11.50
C LEU A 96 6.33 5.89 11.01
N GLY A 97 5.02 6.03 11.20
CA GLY A 97 4.18 7.20 10.86
C GLY A 97 4.10 7.48 9.36
N MET A 98 4.32 6.46 8.54
CA MET A 98 4.19 6.50 7.10
C MET A 98 2.86 5.85 6.69
N ASN A 99 2.45 5.99 5.43
CA ASN A 99 1.21 5.40 4.94
C ASN A 99 1.46 3.97 4.42
N PRO A 100 0.92 2.93 5.06
CA PRO A 100 0.97 1.58 4.53
C PRO A 100 -0.03 1.41 3.38
N TYR A 101 0.43 0.88 2.24
CA TYR A 101 -0.42 0.54 1.11
C TYR A 101 -0.28 -0.96 0.79
N PRO A 102 -1.22 -1.80 1.23
CA PRO A 102 -1.23 -3.20 0.83
C PRO A 102 -1.49 -3.33 -0.68
N MET A 103 -0.57 -3.95 -1.39
CA MET A 103 -0.74 -4.36 -2.78
C MET A 103 -1.00 -5.86 -2.83
N ARG A 104 -2.19 -6.25 -3.26
CA ARG A 104 -2.51 -7.66 -3.45
C ARG A 104 -1.71 -8.23 -4.63
N PHE A 105 -1.07 -9.37 -4.41
CA PHE A 105 -0.37 -10.11 -5.45
C PHE A 105 -1.33 -10.67 -6.49
N TRP A 106 -0.94 -10.54 -7.76
CA TRP A 106 -1.59 -11.15 -8.91
C TRP A 106 -0.54 -11.84 -9.77
N PRO A 107 -0.71 -13.12 -10.11
CA PRO A 107 0.13 -13.77 -11.11
C PRO A 107 0.05 -13.01 -12.43
N LEU A 108 1.21 -12.80 -13.07
CA LEU A 108 1.29 -12.01 -14.31
C LEU A 108 0.47 -12.63 -15.47
N ASN A 109 0.21 -13.93 -15.41
CA ASN A 109 -0.61 -14.67 -16.37
C ASN A 109 -2.09 -14.79 -15.95
N SER A 110 -2.50 -14.17 -14.85
CA SER A 110 -3.90 -14.20 -14.42
C SER A 110 -4.74 -13.17 -15.17
N LEU A 111 -5.77 -13.65 -15.87
CA LEU A 111 -6.77 -12.78 -16.52
C LEU A 111 -7.84 -12.28 -15.54
N LYS A 112 -7.93 -12.91 -14.36
CA LYS A 112 -8.90 -12.59 -13.32
C LYS A 112 -8.20 -12.10 -12.05
N ARG A 113 -8.92 -11.28 -11.29
CA ARG A 113 -8.47 -10.74 -10.00
C ARG A 113 -9.07 -11.53 -8.84
N ASP A 114 -8.87 -12.85 -8.84
CA ASP A 114 -9.38 -13.80 -7.85
C ASP A 114 -8.31 -14.77 -7.29
N TYR A 115 -7.04 -14.58 -7.64
CA TYR A 115 -5.94 -15.38 -7.11
C TYR A 115 -5.79 -15.25 -5.59
N VAL A 116 -5.70 -16.40 -4.91
CA VAL A 116 -5.41 -16.52 -3.48
C VAL A 116 -4.32 -17.58 -3.30
N ALA A 117 -3.18 -17.19 -2.73
CA ALA A 117 -2.08 -18.11 -2.45
C ALA A 117 -2.41 -19.09 -1.32
N LYS A 118 -1.70 -20.23 -1.27
CA LYS A 118 -1.83 -21.20 -0.16
C LYS A 118 -1.55 -20.50 1.18
N GLY A 119 -2.41 -20.76 2.18
CA GLY A 119 -2.31 -20.13 3.51
C GLY A 119 -3.06 -18.79 3.62
N TRP A 120 -3.65 -18.31 2.53
CA TRP A 120 -4.46 -17.10 2.51
C TRP A 120 -5.94 -17.42 2.29
N THR A 121 -6.80 -16.48 2.68
CA THR A 121 -8.21 -16.48 2.32
C THR A 121 -8.55 -15.18 1.59
N GLU A 122 -9.54 -15.23 0.71
CA GLU A 122 -10.07 -14.04 0.02
C GLU A 122 -10.50 -12.96 1.02
N ASP A 123 -11.22 -13.37 2.07
CA ASP A 123 -11.70 -12.47 3.12
C ASP A 123 -10.54 -11.77 3.84
N LEU A 124 -9.47 -12.49 4.18
CA LEU A 124 -8.32 -11.90 4.85
C LEU A 124 -7.60 -10.88 3.97
N LEU A 125 -7.35 -11.22 2.70
CA LEU A 125 -6.74 -10.30 1.73
C LEU A 125 -7.58 -9.03 1.56
N TYR A 126 -8.89 -9.20 1.43
CA TYR A 126 -9.83 -8.10 1.29
C TYR A 126 -9.87 -7.22 2.54
N ARG A 127 -10.04 -7.81 3.73
CA ARG A 127 -10.08 -7.07 5.00
C ARG A 127 -8.77 -6.35 5.28
N MET A 128 -7.63 -7.00 5.07
CA MET A 128 -6.31 -6.40 5.22
C MET A 128 -6.15 -5.19 4.29
N THR A 129 -6.57 -5.34 3.02
CA THR A 129 -6.55 -4.23 2.06
C THR A 129 -7.39 -3.05 2.54
N MET A 130 -8.66 -3.30 2.89
CA MET A 130 -9.60 -2.25 3.30
C MET A 130 -9.19 -1.55 4.60
N TYR A 131 -8.70 -2.32 5.57
CA TYR A 131 -8.23 -1.76 6.84
C TYR A 131 -7.10 -0.77 6.57
N TYR A 132 -5.98 -1.20 6.00
CA TYR A 132 -4.79 -0.36 5.85
C TYR A 132 -4.94 0.78 4.81
N GLN A 133 -5.78 0.62 3.78
CA GLN A 133 -6.04 1.69 2.82
C GLN A 133 -6.96 2.80 3.37
N THR A 134 -7.54 2.61 4.56
CA THR A 134 -8.44 3.59 5.18
C THR A 134 -7.83 4.14 6.47
N PRO A 135 -6.99 5.20 6.40
CA PRO A 135 -6.28 5.73 7.57
C PRO A 135 -7.12 5.92 8.81
N TYR A 136 -8.32 6.49 8.67
CA TYR A 136 -9.22 6.73 9.79
C TYR A 136 -9.48 5.45 10.62
N ILE A 137 -9.63 4.30 9.97
CA ILE A 137 -9.95 3.02 10.64
C ILE A 137 -8.78 2.55 11.49
N TRP A 138 -7.57 2.45 10.93
CA TRP A 138 -6.42 1.94 11.68
C TRP A 138 -5.81 2.96 12.64
N MET A 139 -6.23 4.23 12.57
CA MET A 139 -5.95 5.24 13.58
C MET A 139 -6.94 5.19 14.75
N SER A 140 -8.16 4.71 14.54
CA SER A 140 -9.20 4.65 15.57
C SER A 140 -9.35 3.29 16.25
N ASP A 141 -9.01 2.20 15.55
CA ASP A 141 -9.33 0.84 15.98
C ASP A 141 -8.33 -0.21 15.47
N THR A 142 -8.43 -1.41 16.01
CA THR A 142 -7.60 -2.58 15.70
C THR A 142 -8.13 -3.36 14.50
N PHE A 143 -7.27 -4.16 13.87
CA PHE A 143 -7.66 -5.03 12.77
C PHE A 143 -8.66 -6.12 13.22
N GLU A 144 -8.49 -6.58 14.47
CA GLU A 144 -9.31 -7.60 15.12
C GLU A 144 -10.77 -7.15 15.29
N ASN A 145 -10.98 -5.86 15.53
CA ASN A 145 -12.30 -5.25 15.64
C ASN A 145 -12.89 -4.87 14.26
N PHE A 146 -12.04 -4.67 13.24
CA PHE A 146 -12.49 -4.31 11.92
C PHE A 146 -13.39 -5.38 11.30
N ARG A 147 -14.60 -4.96 10.91
CA ARG A 147 -15.58 -5.76 10.16
C ARG A 147 -15.87 -5.04 8.86
N CYS A 148 -15.69 -5.72 7.73
CA CYS A 148 -16.08 -5.15 6.45
C CYS A 148 -17.59 -5.33 6.27
N SER A 149 -18.36 -4.26 6.36
CA SER A 149 -19.78 -4.28 6.03
C SER A 149 -19.91 -4.43 4.50
N LYS A 150 -20.25 -5.63 4.02
CA LYS A 150 -20.80 -5.76 2.66
C LYS A 150 -22.12 -5.00 2.66
N LYS A 151 -22.26 -3.96 1.84
CA LYS A 151 -23.60 -3.57 1.38
C LYS A 151 -24.13 -4.76 0.60
N VAL A 152 -25.01 -5.57 1.21
CA VAL A 152 -25.86 -6.47 0.45
C VAL A 152 -26.74 -5.53 -0.37
N LEU A 153 -26.53 -5.48 -1.68
CA LEU A 153 -27.58 -4.97 -2.57
C LEU A 153 -28.71 -5.98 -2.41
N GLU A 154 -29.75 -5.63 -1.65
CA GLU A 154 -31.01 -6.37 -1.69
C GLU A 154 -31.44 -6.40 -3.15
N VAL A 155 -31.33 -7.56 -3.80
CA VAL A 155 -32.00 -7.78 -5.08
C VAL A 155 -33.48 -7.85 -4.71
N PRO A 156 -34.32 -6.88 -5.13
CA PRO A 156 -35.74 -6.97 -4.87
C PRO A 156 -36.23 -8.30 -5.47
N PRO A 157 -37.06 -9.07 -4.75
CA PRO A 157 -37.60 -10.31 -5.30
C PRO A 157 -38.33 -9.96 -6.59
N THR A 158 -37.72 -10.31 -7.71
CA THR A 158 -38.36 -10.18 -9.02
C THR A 158 -39.51 -11.16 -9.00
N GLN A 159 -40.71 -10.64 -9.27
CA GLN A 159 -41.97 -11.37 -9.27
C GLN A 159 -41.81 -12.75 -9.90
N VAL A 160 -41.83 -13.78 -9.07
CA VAL A 160 -42.20 -15.12 -9.50
C VAL A 160 -43.71 -15.06 -9.72
N ALA A 161 -44.11 -14.64 -10.91
CA ALA A 161 -45.50 -14.69 -11.34
C ALA A 161 -45.55 -15.00 -12.85
N LEU A 162 -46.28 -16.07 -13.15
CA LEU A 162 -46.87 -16.44 -14.44
C LEU A 162 -46.00 -17.24 -15.41
N LEU A 163 -45.88 -18.54 -15.11
CA LEU A 163 -46.06 -19.60 -16.10
C LEU A 163 -46.89 -20.73 -15.44
N GLU A 164 -48.21 -20.54 -15.42
CA GLU A 164 -49.20 -21.60 -15.60
C GLU A 164 -49.85 -21.39 -16.97
#